data_AF-A1U8N4-F1
#
_entry.id   AF-A1U8N4-F1
#
_cell.length_a   1.000
_cell.length_b   1.000
_cell.length_c   1.000
_cell.angle_alpha   90.00
_cell.angle_beta   90.00
_cell.angle_gamma   90.00
#
_symmetry.space_group_name_H-M   'P 1'
#
loop_
_entity.id
_entity.type
_entity.pdbx_description
1 polymer ?
#
loop_
_entity_poly.entity_id
_entity_poly.type
_entity_poly.pdbx_seq_one_letter_code
_entity_poly.pdbx_strand_id
1 'polypeptide(L)'
;MDHPFNADLQAVLDADEAYDFLPVGTWASGGCGLLAESLHRLISGSEICVVGRLDAGIPDHLAVRLDYGDDVVYVDYAGVQSESELLDAMRSECQGESVQICTLLDAVNSGLDMSEVLWQQDMVAPFCRYLQRELGHVDAGRCDPIWADEPEIFGPSPD
;
A
#
# COMPACT_ATOMS: atom_id res chain seq x y z
N MET A 1 -12.25 12.85 -2.03
CA MET A 1 -12.32 12.67 -3.50
C MET A 1 -11.50 11.42 -3.76
N ASP A 2 -12.03 10.44 -4.50
CA ASP A 2 -11.33 9.17 -4.69
C ASP A 2 -10.11 9.38 -5.60
N HIS A 3 -8.95 8.90 -5.18
CA HIS A 3 -7.69 9.14 -5.88
C HIS A 3 -7.67 8.27 -7.16
N PRO A 4 -7.30 8.78 -8.34
CA PRO A 4 -7.40 8.03 -9.61
C PRO A 4 -6.61 6.72 -9.61
N PHE A 5 -5.47 6.70 -8.92
CA PHE A 5 -4.67 5.48 -8.73
C PHE A 5 -5.42 4.35 -8.00
N ASN A 6 -6.42 4.65 -7.16
CA ASN A 6 -7.12 3.64 -6.38
C ASN A 6 -7.88 2.67 -7.28
N ALA A 7 -8.62 3.21 -8.25
CA ALA A 7 -9.37 2.41 -9.21
C ALA A 7 -8.45 1.56 -10.10
N ASP A 8 -7.34 2.13 -10.57
CA ASP A 8 -6.33 1.41 -11.35
C ASP A 8 -5.73 0.26 -10.55
N LEU A 9 -5.30 0.54 -9.32
CA LEU A 9 -4.68 -0.45 -8.44
C LEU A 9 -5.66 -1.58 -8.14
N GLN A 10 -6.87 -1.27 -7.70
CA GLN A 10 -7.88 -2.28 -7.39
C GLN A 10 -8.22 -3.13 -8.61
N ALA A 11 -8.39 -2.53 -9.79
CA ALA A 11 -8.65 -3.29 -11.01
C ALA A 11 -7.54 -4.31 -11.33
N VAL A 12 -6.28 -3.96 -11.08
CA VAL A 12 -5.14 -4.86 -11.26
C VAL A 12 -5.05 -5.94 -10.18
N LEU A 13 -5.37 -5.60 -8.93
CA LEU A 13 -5.34 -6.55 -7.80
C LEU A 13 -6.53 -7.52 -7.79
N ASP A 14 -7.66 -7.13 -8.40
CA ASP A 14 -8.86 -7.96 -8.56
C ASP A 14 -8.85 -8.82 -9.83
N ALA A 15 -7.86 -8.67 -10.70
CA ALA A 15 -7.72 -9.51 -11.88
C ALA A 15 -7.30 -10.94 -11.49
N ASP A 16 -7.84 -11.96 -12.18
CA ASP A 16 -7.54 -13.38 -11.92
C ASP A 16 -6.03 -13.68 -11.86
N GLU A 17 -5.22 -13.05 -12.72
CA GLU A 17 -3.76 -13.23 -12.73
C GLU A 17 -3.09 -12.74 -11.45
N ALA A 18 -3.64 -11.73 -10.75
CA ALA A 18 -3.08 -11.27 -9.48
C ALA A 18 -3.23 -12.33 -8.38
N TYR A 19 -4.31 -13.12 -8.42
CA TYR A 19 -4.55 -14.20 -7.46
C TYR A 19 -3.57 -15.37 -7.64
N ASP A 20 -2.95 -15.54 -8.82
CA ASP A 20 -1.91 -16.56 -9.05
C ASP A 20 -0.64 -16.30 -8.23
N PHE A 21 -0.43 -15.07 -7.76
CA PHE A 21 0.68 -14.72 -6.88
C PHE A 21 0.37 -15.02 -5.40
N LEU A 22 -0.90 -15.22 -5.04
CA LEU A 22 -1.32 -15.42 -3.67
C LEU A 22 -1.22 -16.90 -3.28
N PRO A 23 -0.61 -17.22 -2.13
CA PRO A 23 -0.47 -18.60 -1.66
C PRO A 23 -1.78 -19.20 -1.18
N VAL A 24 -2.71 -18.36 -0.70
CA VAL A 24 -4.03 -18.78 -0.18
C VAL A 24 -5.13 -17.88 -0.74
N GLY A 25 -5.16 -17.72 -2.07
CA GLY A 25 -6.30 -17.26 -2.88
C GLY A 25 -7.02 -15.95 -2.49
N THR A 26 -6.55 -15.21 -1.48
CA THR A 26 -7.20 -14.04 -0.91
C THR A 26 -6.16 -13.09 -0.34
N TRP A 27 -6.38 -11.79 -0.52
CA TRP A 27 -5.49 -10.74 -0.04
C TRP A 27 -5.38 -10.71 1.50
N ALA A 28 -6.45 -11.09 2.20
CA ALA A 28 -6.50 -11.22 3.66
C ALA A 28 -5.59 -12.34 4.22
N SER A 29 -5.15 -13.30 3.38
CA SER A 29 -4.31 -14.42 3.81
C SER A 29 -2.84 -14.18 3.46
N GLY A 30 -2.28 -13.05 3.92
CA GLY A 30 -0.88 -12.68 3.72
C GLY A 30 -0.58 -11.97 2.40
N GLY A 31 -1.58 -11.63 1.60
CA GLY A 31 -1.40 -10.83 0.37
C GLY A 31 -0.97 -9.39 0.65
N CYS A 32 -1.35 -8.83 1.81
CA CYS A 32 -0.93 -7.49 2.22
C CYS A 32 0.60 -7.36 2.31
N GLY A 33 1.31 -8.38 2.79
CA GLY A 33 2.78 -8.38 2.83
C GLY A 33 3.43 -8.41 1.46
N LEU A 34 2.92 -9.25 0.55
CA LEU A 34 3.38 -9.29 -0.84
C LEU A 34 3.19 -7.93 -1.52
N LEU A 35 1.99 -7.33 -1.36
CA LEU A 35 1.67 -6.03 -1.94
C LEU A 35 2.54 -4.92 -1.38
N ALA A 36 2.63 -4.81 -0.05
CA ALA A 36 3.42 -3.77 0.61
C ALA A 36 4.90 -3.85 0.25
N GLU A 37 5.49 -5.05 0.24
CA GLU A 37 6.89 -5.23 -0.15
C GLU A 37 7.12 -4.89 -1.63
N SER A 38 6.17 -5.28 -2.50
CA SER A 38 6.29 -5.00 -3.93
C SER A 38 6.16 -3.52 -4.24
N LEU A 39 5.21 -2.83 -3.63
CA LEU A 39 5.05 -1.38 -3.73
C LEU A 39 6.26 -0.64 -3.15
N HIS A 40 6.79 -1.08 -2.01
CA HIS A 40 7.98 -0.50 -1.41
C HIS A 40 9.21 -0.60 -2.33
N ARG A 41 9.37 -1.70 -3.07
CA ARG A 41 10.45 -1.85 -4.07
C ARG A 41 10.25 -0.98 -5.30
N LEU A 42 9.01 -0.70 -5.68
CA LEU A 42 8.68 0.11 -6.86
C LEU A 42 8.76 1.61 -6.55
N ILE A 43 8.31 2.02 -5.37
CA ILE A 43 8.18 3.42 -4.97
C ILE A 43 9.36 3.81 -4.09
N SER A 44 10.31 4.53 -4.68
CA SER A 44 11.49 5.04 -3.96
C SER A 44 11.10 6.02 -2.85
N GLY A 45 11.78 5.95 -1.70
CA GLY A 45 11.52 6.84 -0.56
C GLY A 45 10.32 6.46 0.29
N SER A 46 9.70 5.31 0.01
CA SER A 46 8.61 4.77 0.81
C SER A 46 9.11 3.96 2.02
N GLU A 47 8.22 3.71 2.98
CA GLU A 47 8.48 2.83 4.12
C GLU A 47 7.35 1.81 4.29
N ILE A 48 7.67 0.59 4.73
CA ILE A 48 6.64 -0.38 5.11
C ILE A 48 6.20 -0.08 6.54
N CYS A 49 4.89 -0.01 6.76
CA CYS A 49 4.26 0.17 8.07
C CYS A 49 3.43 -1.05 8.45
N VAL A 50 3.42 -1.34 9.75
CA VAL A 50 2.56 -2.36 10.36
C VAL A 50 1.38 -1.66 11.01
N VAL A 51 0.19 -2.15 10.71
CA VAL A 51 -1.07 -1.67 11.30
C VAL A 51 -1.71 -2.82 12.06
N GLY A 52 -2.15 -2.59 13.29
CA GLY A 52 -2.85 -3.63 14.02
C GLY A 52 -3.02 -3.34 15.51
N ARG A 53 -3.43 -4.36 16.25
CA ARG A 53 -3.50 -4.35 17.71
C ARG A 53 -2.11 -4.58 18.30
N LEU A 54 -1.21 -3.61 18.06
CA LEU A 54 0.21 -3.75 18.37
C LEU A 54 0.50 -3.85 19.87
N ASP A 55 -0.30 -3.20 20.73
CA ASP A 55 -0.25 -3.39 22.19
C ASP A 55 -0.50 -4.85 22.63
N ALA A 56 -1.23 -5.63 21.81
CA ALA A 56 -1.46 -7.06 22.00
C ALA A 56 -0.44 -7.94 21.25
N GLY A 57 0.51 -7.33 20.55
CA GLY A 57 1.50 -8.02 19.73
C GLY A 57 0.91 -8.63 18.44
N ILE A 58 -0.21 -8.10 17.94
CA ILE A 58 -0.90 -8.65 16.77
C ILE A 58 -0.70 -7.71 15.57
N PRO A 59 0.11 -8.12 14.57
CA PRO A 59 0.23 -7.40 13.31
C PRO A 59 -0.93 -7.80 12.38
N ASP A 60 -1.98 -6.97 12.31
CA ASP A 60 -3.18 -7.31 11.53
C ASP A 60 -2.98 -7.03 10.02
N HIS A 61 -2.21 -5.99 9.66
CA HIS A 61 -2.08 -5.52 8.27
C HIS A 61 -0.74 -4.84 7.97
N LEU A 62 -0.40 -4.72 6.68
CA LEU A 62 0.77 -4.02 6.17
C LEU A 62 0.37 -2.99 5.11
N ALA A 63 0.97 -1.80 5.18
CA ALA A 63 0.78 -0.71 4.23
C ALA A 63 2.13 -0.05 3.89
N VAL A 64 2.14 0.78 2.85
CA VAL A 64 3.31 1.57 2.43
C VAL A 64 3.07 3.04 2.75
N ARG A 65 3.96 3.66 3.52
CA ARG A 65 3.96 5.08 3.88
C ARG A 65 4.76 5.90 2.87
N LEU A 66 4.23 7.06 2.50
CA LEU A 66 4.86 8.04 1.62
C LEU A 66 4.73 9.44 2.22
N ASP A 67 5.84 10.17 2.21
CA ASP A 67 5.93 11.52 2.77
C ASP A 67 5.95 12.57 1.64
N TYR A 68 5.01 13.51 1.69
CA TYR A 68 4.86 14.65 0.78
C TYR A 68 4.97 15.96 1.55
N GLY A 69 6.18 16.29 2.00
CA GLY A 69 6.42 17.48 2.82
C GLY A 69 5.77 17.36 4.20
N ASP A 70 4.69 18.10 4.42
CA ASP A 70 3.92 18.06 5.68
C ASP A 70 2.80 17.01 5.65
N ASP A 71 2.50 16.44 4.48
CA ASP A 71 1.47 15.42 4.29
C ASP A 71 2.06 14.01 4.27
N VAL A 72 1.31 13.07 4.84
CA VAL A 72 1.65 11.63 4.84
C VAL A 72 0.47 10.86 4.30
N VAL A 73 0.73 9.95 3.36
CA VAL A 73 -0.27 9.03 2.84
C VAL A 73 0.20 7.60 3.00
N TYR A 74 -0.77 6.70 3.01
CA TYR A 74 -0.57 5.27 3.08
C TYR A 74 -1.18 4.62 1.85
N VAL A 75 -0.53 3.56 1.37
CA VAL A 75 -0.99 2.78 0.22
C VAL A 75 -1.09 1.32 0.62
N ASP A 76 -2.27 0.74 0.43
CA ASP A 76 -2.54 -0.69 0.55
C ASP A 76 -3.48 -1.15 -0.58
N TYR A 77 -4.21 -2.25 -0.37
CA TYR A 77 -5.21 -2.74 -1.31
C TYR A 77 -6.28 -1.68 -1.67
N ALA A 78 -6.71 -0.87 -0.71
CA ALA A 78 -7.71 0.17 -0.91
C ALA A 78 -7.17 1.35 -1.75
N GLY A 79 -5.85 1.46 -1.91
CA GLY A 79 -5.19 2.55 -2.61
C GLY A 79 -4.61 3.60 -1.67
N VAL A 80 -4.48 4.83 -2.17
CA VAL A 80 -3.97 6.00 -1.43
C VAL A 80 -5.01 6.47 -0.44
N GLN A 81 -4.59 6.60 0.82
CA GLN A 81 -5.43 7.00 1.95
C GLN A 81 -4.63 7.77 3.00
N SER A 82 -5.32 8.60 3.78
CA SER A 82 -4.77 9.24 4.97
C SER A 82 -4.59 8.24 6.13
N GLU A 83 -3.80 8.63 7.14
CA GLU A 83 -3.66 7.83 8.37
C GLU A 83 -5.01 7.56 9.04
N SER A 84 -5.88 8.57 9.10
CA SER A 84 -7.20 8.44 9.71
C SER A 84 -8.09 7.45 8.97
N GLU A 85 -8.08 7.46 7.63
CA GLU A 85 -8.86 6.53 6.82
C GLU A 85 -8.39 5.09 7.03
N LEU A 86 -7.07 4.86 7.02
CA LEU A 86 -6.48 3.54 7.26
C LEU A 86 -6.81 3.02 8.67
N LEU A 87 -6.64 3.86 9.70
CA LEU A 87 -6.92 3.47 11.08
C LEU A 87 -8.42 3.25 11.33
N ASP A 88 -9.30 4.06 10.73
CA ASP A 88 -10.74 3.90 10.90
C ASP A 88 -11.25 2.65 10.17
N ALA A 89 -10.72 2.34 8.97
CA ALA A 89 -10.97 1.08 8.29
C ALA A 89 -10.55 -0.12 9.15
N MET A 90 -9.33 -0.10 9.69
CA MET A 90 -8.87 -1.20 10.53
C MET A 90 -9.62 -1.33 11.85
N ARG A 91 -9.98 -0.22 12.51
CA ARG A 91 -10.83 -0.28 13.71
C ARG A 91 -12.18 -0.90 13.38
N SER A 92 -12.77 -0.61 12.22
CA SER A 92 -14.02 -1.23 11.79
C SER A 92 -13.88 -2.75 11.67
N GLU A 93 -12.81 -3.23 11.05
CA GLU A 93 -12.52 -4.67 10.91
C GLU A 93 -12.23 -5.35 12.26
N CYS A 94 -11.49 -4.67 13.14
CA CYS A 94 -11.19 -5.12 14.49
C CYS A 94 -12.30 -4.80 15.51
N GLN A 95 -13.55 -4.56 15.07
CA GLN A 95 -14.72 -4.38 15.94
C GLN A 95 -14.57 -3.25 17.00
N GLY A 96 -13.84 -2.19 16.66
CA GLY A 96 -13.59 -1.04 17.50
C GLY A 96 -12.45 -1.19 18.50
N GLU A 97 -11.66 -2.27 18.40
CA GLU A 97 -10.42 -2.40 19.18
C GLU A 97 -9.42 -1.27 18.87
N SER A 98 -8.51 -1.00 19.81
CA SER A 98 -7.46 -0.01 19.62
C SER A 98 -6.44 -0.53 18.60
N VAL A 99 -6.31 0.21 17.50
CA VAL A 99 -5.35 -0.07 16.42
C VAL A 99 -4.32 1.04 16.37
N GLN A 100 -3.07 0.65 16.18
CA GLN A 100 -1.91 1.52 16.06
C GLN A 100 -1.18 1.26 14.74
N ILE A 101 -0.37 2.23 14.34
CA ILE A 101 0.56 2.13 13.22
C ILE A 101 1.98 2.40 13.70
N CYS A 102 2.94 1.63 13.20
CA CYS A 102 4.36 1.93 13.35
C CYS A 102 5.14 1.50 12.12
N THR A 103 6.39 1.95 11.98
CA THR A 103 7.24 1.45 10.91
C THR A 103 7.56 -0.03 11.13
N LEU A 104 7.78 -0.77 10.05
CA LEU A 104 8.24 -2.16 10.15
C LEU A 104 9.53 -2.27 10.96
N LEU A 105 10.44 -1.29 10.84
CA LEU A 105 11.67 -1.24 11.63
C LEU A 105 11.37 -1.15 13.14
N ASP A 106 10.44 -0.30 13.54
CA ASP A 106 10.04 -0.16 14.96
C ASP A 106 9.34 -1.41 15.48
N ALA A 107 8.50 -2.05 14.66
CA ALA A 107 7.85 -3.31 14.99
C ALA A 107 8.89 -4.43 15.24
N VAL A 108 9.88 -4.55 14.36
CA VAL A 108 10.97 -5.53 14.49
C VAL A 108 11.83 -5.24 15.72
N ASN A 109 12.16 -3.98 15.98
CA ASN A 109 12.87 -3.57 17.20
C ASN A 109 12.08 -3.88 18.47
N SER A 110 10.75 -3.96 18.36
CA SER A 110 9.83 -4.33 19.45
C SER A 110 9.59 -5.84 19.57
N GLY A 111 10.23 -6.65 18.71
CA GLY A 111 10.21 -8.12 18.78
C GLY A 111 9.31 -8.82 17.75
N LEU A 112 8.76 -8.10 16.77
CA LEU A 112 8.05 -8.72 15.65
C LEU A 112 9.00 -9.60 14.82
N ASP A 113 8.61 -10.83 14.53
CA ASP A 113 9.31 -11.69 13.59
C ASP A 113 8.90 -11.30 12.15
N MET A 114 9.85 -10.79 11.38
CA MET A 114 9.61 -10.40 9.97
C MET A 114 9.08 -11.54 9.12
N SER A 115 9.42 -12.80 9.45
CA SER A 115 8.96 -13.96 8.70
C SER A 115 7.46 -14.24 8.91
N GLU A 116 6.82 -13.66 9.92
CA GLU A 116 5.37 -13.78 10.13
C GLU A 116 4.58 -12.87 9.17
N VAL A 117 5.18 -11.75 8.74
CA VAL A 117 4.50 -10.71 7.95
C VAL A 117 5.02 -10.60 6.51
N LEU A 118 6.27 -10.97 6.25
CA LEU A 118 6.94 -10.90 4.95
C LEU A 118 7.45 -12.28 4.48
N TRP A 119 6.54 -13.25 4.41
CA TRP A 119 6.88 -14.64 4.12
C TRP A 119 6.91 -14.99 2.61
N GLN A 120 6.45 -14.11 1.72
CA GLN A 120 6.32 -14.36 0.28
C GLN A 120 7.45 -13.74 -0.57
N GLN A 121 8.67 -13.67 -0.04
CA GLN A 121 9.79 -12.93 -0.65
C GLN A 121 10.12 -13.37 -2.08
N ASP A 122 9.94 -14.65 -2.41
CA ASP A 122 10.19 -15.20 -3.74
C ASP A 122 9.20 -14.68 -4.80
N MET A 123 7.99 -14.31 -4.37
CA MET A 123 6.93 -13.80 -5.26
C MET A 123 6.98 -12.30 -5.47
N VAL A 124 7.73 -11.56 -4.65
CA VAL A 124 7.82 -10.10 -4.73
C VAL A 124 8.36 -9.63 -6.07
N ALA A 125 9.48 -10.17 -6.55
CA ALA A 125 10.06 -9.73 -7.82
C ALA A 125 9.17 -10.06 -9.04
N PRO A 126 8.55 -11.26 -9.16
CA PRO A 126 7.49 -11.52 -10.12
C PRO A 126 6.31 -10.55 -10.02
N PHE A 127 5.82 -10.28 -8.82
CA PHE A 127 4.65 -9.44 -8.60
C PHE A 127 4.93 -7.96 -8.92
N CYS A 128 6.13 -7.44 -8.61
CA CYS A 128 6.57 -6.11 -9.07
C CYS A 128 6.49 -5.98 -10.60
N ARG A 129 6.92 -7.00 -11.35
CA ARG A 129 6.86 -6.99 -12.82
C ARG A 129 5.42 -7.02 -13.33
N TYR A 130 4.56 -7.77 -12.68
CA TYR A 130 3.13 -7.80 -12.96
C TYR A 130 2.51 -6.41 -12.75
N LEU A 131 2.71 -5.81 -11.58
CA LEU A 131 2.22 -4.46 -11.27
C LEU A 131 2.72 -3.42 -12.28
N GLN A 132 4.01 -3.43 -12.62
CA GLN A 132 4.56 -2.51 -13.62
C GLN A 132 4.00 -2.71 -15.04
N ARG A 133 3.65 -3.96 -15.39
CA ARG A 133 3.09 -4.28 -16.71
C ARG A 133 1.65 -3.79 -16.83
N GLU A 134 0.85 -3.98 -15.79
CA GLU A 134 -0.58 -3.64 -15.79
C GLU A 134 -0.84 -2.18 -15.45
N LEU A 135 -0.14 -1.64 -14.45
CA LEU A 135 -0.31 -0.25 -14.02
C LEU A 135 0.55 0.70 -14.87
N GLY A 136 1.68 0.25 -15.40
CA GLY A 136 2.73 1.12 -15.94
C GLY A 136 3.73 1.55 -14.87
N HIS A 137 4.29 2.75 -14.98
CA HIS A 137 5.21 3.25 -13.95
C HIS A 137 4.46 3.48 -12.63
N VAL A 138 4.98 2.92 -11.54
CA VAL A 138 4.45 3.07 -10.18
C VAL A 138 5.55 3.71 -9.36
N ASP A 139 5.40 5.00 -9.08
CA ASP A 139 6.32 5.82 -8.32
C ASP A 139 5.56 6.71 -7.32
N ALA A 140 6.27 7.56 -6.59
CA ALA A 140 5.66 8.46 -5.62
C ALA A 140 4.74 9.47 -6.31
N GLY A 141 5.09 9.97 -7.50
CA GLY A 141 4.25 10.94 -8.21
C GLY A 141 2.83 10.41 -8.48
N ARG A 142 2.68 9.10 -8.73
CA ARG A 142 1.36 8.48 -8.92
C ARG A 142 0.53 8.36 -7.64
N CYS A 143 1.13 8.52 -6.47
CA CYS A 143 0.47 8.45 -5.17
C CYS A 143 0.34 9.82 -4.49
N ASP A 144 0.62 10.90 -5.22
CA ASP A 144 0.60 12.26 -4.68
C ASP A 144 -0.84 12.68 -4.34
N PRO A 145 -1.12 13.10 -3.08
CA PRO A 145 -2.45 13.56 -2.70
C PRO A 145 -2.93 14.79 -3.51
N ILE A 146 -2.01 15.56 -4.09
CA ILE A 146 -2.26 16.73 -4.95
C ILE A 146 -2.26 16.29 -6.43
N TRP A 147 -3.15 15.36 -6.78
CA TRP A 147 -3.28 14.84 -8.15
C TRP A 147 -4.18 15.69 -9.06
N ALA A 148 -4.96 16.60 -8.49
CA ALA A 148 -5.98 17.38 -9.20
C ALA A 148 -5.51 18.77 -9.67
N ASP A 149 -4.31 19.21 -9.27
CA ASP A 149 -3.83 20.59 -9.48
C ASP A 149 -2.80 20.72 -10.61
N GLU A 150 -2.80 19.84 -11.62
CA GLU A 150 -2.19 20.21 -12.91
C GLU A 150 -3.22 21.03 -13.71
N PRO A 151 -3.08 22.38 -13.80
CA PRO A 151 -3.84 23.11 -14.79
C PRO A 151 -3.42 22.59 -16.16
N GLU A 152 -4.38 22.09 -16.94
CA GLU A 152 -4.20 21.86 -18.37
C GLU A 152 -3.60 23.13 -18.97
N ILE A 153 -2.30 23.13 -19.26
CA ILE A 153 -1.67 24.18 -20.05
C ILE A 153 -2.19 23.98 -21.48
N PHE A 154 -3.39 24.47 -21.75
CA PHE A 154 -3.85 24.79 -23.10
C PHE A 154 -2.98 25.94 -23.60
N GLY A 155 -1.77 25.61 -24.04
CA GLY A 155 -1.01 26.48 -24.92
C GLY A 155 -1.81 26.66 -26.20
N PRO A 156 -2.01 27.89 -26.70
CA PRO A 156 -2.71 28.10 -27.96
C PRO A 156 -1.95 27.39 -29.08
N SER A 157 -2.67 26.63 -29.90
CA SER A 157 -2.13 26.05 -31.13
C SER A 157 -1.45 27.13 -31.97
N PRO A 158 -0.25 26.89 -32.52
CA PRO A 158 0.36 27.84 -33.44
C PRO A 158 -0.46 27.94 -34.73
N ASP A 159 -0.66 29.18 -35.19
CA ASP A 159 -1.32 29.56 -36.45
C ASP A 159 -0.65 28.95 -37.70
#